data_AF-A0A2M7Z1B3-F1
#
_entry.id   AF-A0A2M7Z1B3-F1
#
_cell.length_a   1.000
_cell.length_b   1.000
_cell.length_c   1.000
_cell.angle_alpha   90.00
_cell.angle_beta   90.00
_cell.angle_gamma   90.00
#
_symmetry.space_group_name_H-M   'P 1'
#
loop_
_entity.id
_entity.type
_entity.pdbx_description
1 polymer ?
#
loop_
_entity_poly.entity_id
_entity_poly.type
_entity_poly.pdbx_seq_one_letter_code
_entity_poly.pdbx_strand_id
1 'polypeptide(L)'
;KMGGLHNKIPTTYRVFLIGTLAIAGIPPLAGFWSKDEIMAHAFVHGYYHLYLLAAIGAFLTSFYMFRLTYLTFYGSSRVDPHVAHYIHESPSVMTIPLMVLAGLALIGGFLGVPPEHGWFHGFLQEVATPLGAEIHEVGWGMLFGLMSVAMAIALGGWGLAHYMYAIRPQMANEWAAKSPQVYTTLLNKYYVDEIFDFLIVEPCKKLGVLWDWFDRQILDRFVVGIGRGTDISAGAITWVEKYVIYAGLNVVGYSNHLLSWSWRKLQSGMVHHYAAIIVIGLALLIHLVLVWFVGSSAADRSFGY
;
A
#
# COMPACT_ATOMS: atom_id res chain seq x y z
N LYS A 1 -5.26 22.47 22.07
CA LYS A 1 -5.62 23.77 22.69
C LYS A 1 -4.56 24.78 22.24
N MET A 2 -4.94 25.88 21.59
CA MET A 2 -4.03 26.93 21.06
C MET A 2 -4.55 28.31 21.49
N GLY A 3 -3.78 29.36 21.20
CA GLY A 3 -4.11 30.76 21.47
C GLY A 3 -2.85 31.57 21.79
N GLY A 4 -2.84 32.86 21.44
CA GLY A 4 -1.75 33.78 21.79
C GLY A 4 -0.38 33.46 21.17
N LEU A 5 -0.33 32.72 20.06
CA LEU A 5 0.92 32.25 19.44
C LEU A 5 1.59 33.29 18.52
N HIS A 6 0.93 34.38 18.14
CA HIS A 6 1.48 35.37 17.20
C HIS A 6 2.83 35.95 17.62
N ASN A 7 3.07 36.13 18.93
CA ASN A 7 4.33 36.63 19.46
C ASN A 7 5.41 35.55 19.61
N LYS A 8 5.02 34.27 19.72
CA LYS A 8 5.95 33.16 19.93
C LYS A 8 6.50 32.59 18.62
N ILE A 9 5.67 32.56 17.57
CA ILE A 9 6.01 32.04 16.24
C ILE A 9 5.64 33.06 15.15
N PRO A 10 6.33 34.22 15.11
CA PRO A 10 5.92 35.36 14.30
C PRO A 10 6.06 35.12 12.80
N THR A 11 7.02 34.32 12.35
CA THR A 11 7.24 34.03 10.93
C THR A 11 6.15 33.12 10.41
N THR A 12 5.88 32.03 11.14
CA THR A 12 4.80 31.09 10.85
C THR A 12 3.44 31.82 10.85
N TYR A 13 3.20 32.70 11.81
CA TYR A 13 1.99 33.53 11.86
C TYR A 13 1.83 34.41 10.60
N ARG A 14 2.88 35.15 10.20
CA ARG A 14 2.82 36.03 9.02
C ARG A 14 2.55 35.26 7.74
N VAL A 15 3.24 34.13 7.54
CA VAL A 15 3.04 33.26 6.38
C VAL A 15 1.63 32.69 6.36
N PHE A 16 1.15 32.20 7.51
CA PHE A 16 -0.21 31.69 7.65
C PHE A 16 -1.26 32.77 7.36
N LEU A 17 -1.04 34.01 7.82
CA LEU A 17 -1.91 35.14 7.55
C LEU A 17 -1.95 35.47 6.06
N ILE A 18 -0.81 35.50 5.36
CA ILE A 18 -0.76 35.71 3.91
C ILE A 18 -1.57 34.62 3.19
N GLY A 19 -1.39 33.35 3.56
CA GLY A 19 -2.17 32.24 3.01
C GLY A 19 -3.67 32.38 3.28
N THR A 20 -4.04 32.84 4.47
CA THR A 20 -5.43 33.09 4.88
C THR A 20 -6.06 34.21 4.05
N LEU A 21 -5.35 35.33 3.86
CA LEU A 21 -5.81 36.43 3.02
C LEU A 21 -5.95 35.98 1.55
N ALA A 22 -5.04 35.12 1.08
CA ALA A 22 -5.04 34.64 -0.30
C ALA A 22 -6.26 33.74 -0.57
N ILE A 23 -6.53 32.75 0.29
CA ILE A 23 -7.68 31.84 0.12
C ILE A 23 -9.02 32.52 0.42
N ALA A 24 -9.05 33.54 1.30
CA ALA A 24 -10.22 34.36 1.54
C ALA A 24 -10.59 35.21 0.32
N GLY A 25 -9.67 35.41 -0.63
CA GLY A 25 -9.89 36.18 -1.85
C GLY A 25 -9.80 37.69 -1.61
N ILE A 26 -8.87 38.14 -0.77
CA ILE A 26 -8.64 39.58 -0.54
C ILE A 26 -7.60 40.11 -1.55
N PRO A 27 -7.92 41.13 -2.37
CA PRO A 27 -6.97 41.80 -3.25
C PRO A 27 -5.74 42.32 -2.52
N PRO A 28 -4.53 42.26 -3.12
CA PRO A 28 -4.22 41.86 -4.50
C PRO A 28 -3.86 40.37 -4.71
N LEU A 29 -4.18 39.49 -3.75
CA LEU A 29 -3.64 38.12 -3.70
C LEU A 29 -4.20 37.19 -4.79
N ALA A 30 -3.44 36.12 -5.12
CA ALA A 30 -3.78 35.19 -6.20
C ALA A 30 -5.19 34.58 -6.11
N GLY A 31 -5.67 34.28 -4.90
CA GLY A 31 -6.98 33.65 -4.73
C GLY A 31 -8.16 34.60 -4.98
N PHE A 32 -7.94 35.92 -5.04
CA PHE A 32 -8.97 36.86 -5.51
C PHE A 32 -9.20 36.68 -7.01
N TRP A 33 -8.14 36.74 -7.81
CA TRP A 33 -8.21 36.64 -9.27
C TRP A 33 -8.80 35.30 -9.73
N SER A 34 -8.29 34.19 -9.20
CA SER A 34 -8.78 32.86 -9.60
C SER A 34 -10.24 32.59 -9.18
N LYS A 35 -10.69 33.11 -8.03
CA LYS A 35 -12.04 32.87 -7.54
C LYS A 35 -13.07 33.78 -8.19
N ASP A 36 -12.71 35.04 -8.39
CA ASP A 36 -13.56 36.03 -9.06
C ASP A 36 -13.82 35.62 -10.51
N GLU A 37 -12.82 35.10 -11.22
CA GLU A 37 -12.96 34.66 -12.61
C GLU A 37 -13.97 33.51 -12.77
N ILE A 38 -13.89 32.47 -11.94
CA ILE A 38 -14.83 31.34 -11.97
C ILE A 38 -16.25 31.82 -11.62
N MET A 39 -16.38 32.71 -10.63
CA MET A 39 -17.67 33.27 -10.23
C MET A 39 -18.24 34.17 -11.34
N ALA A 40 -17.42 35.01 -11.97
CA ALA A 40 -17.83 35.85 -13.08
C ALA A 40 -18.26 35.02 -14.29
N HIS A 41 -17.51 33.98 -14.63
CA HIS A 41 -17.87 33.06 -15.71
C HIS A 41 -19.21 32.38 -15.45
N ALA A 42 -19.47 31.89 -14.23
CA ALA A 42 -20.75 31.29 -13.85
C ALA A 42 -21.92 32.29 -13.95
N PHE A 43 -21.68 33.56 -13.60
CA PHE A 43 -22.70 34.60 -13.68
C PHE A 43 -23.04 34.98 -15.13
N VAL A 44 -22.03 35.16 -15.99
CA VAL A 44 -22.19 35.53 -17.40
C VAL A 44 -22.94 34.45 -18.19
N HIS A 45 -22.67 33.17 -17.90
CA HIS A 45 -23.34 32.04 -18.56
C HIS A 45 -24.75 31.74 -18.00
N GLY A 46 -25.26 32.56 -17.07
CA GLY A 46 -26.59 32.40 -16.48
C GLY A 46 -26.71 31.27 -15.46
N TYR A 47 -25.60 30.67 -15.02
CA TYR A 47 -25.57 29.67 -13.95
C TYR A 47 -25.65 30.30 -12.56
N TYR A 48 -26.69 31.10 -12.31
CA TYR A 48 -26.86 31.87 -11.08
C TYR A 48 -26.89 31.00 -9.81
N HIS A 49 -27.35 29.75 -9.91
CA HIS A 49 -27.36 28.81 -8.79
C HIS A 49 -25.94 28.37 -8.40
N LEU A 50 -25.06 28.14 -9.38
CA LEU A 50 -23.64 27.84 -9.11
C LEU A 50 -22.92 29.08 -8.57
N TYR A 51 -23.22 30.26 -9.10
CA TYR A 51 -22.72 31.52 -8.55
C TYR A 51 -23.10 31.69 -7.08
N LEU A 52 -24.37 31.45 -6.72
CA LEU A 52 -24.84 31.56 -5.34
C LEU A 52 -24.15 30.54 -4.42
N LEU A 53 -24.01 29.29 -4.85
CA LEU A 53 -23.28 28.27 -4.09
C LEU A 53 -21.80 28.64 -3.91
N ALA A 54 -21.15 29.15 -4.95
CA ALA A 54 -19.78 29.63 -4.90
C ALA A 54 -19.65 30.85 -3.96
N ALA A 55 -20.60 31.78 -3.97
CA ALA A 55 -20.65 32.93 -3.08
C ALA A 55 -20.81 32.52 -1.61
N ILE A 56 -21.71 31.57 -1.30
CA ILE A 56 -21.86 31.01 0.05
C ILE A 56 -20.56 30.29 0.46
N GLY A 57 -19.97 29.50 -0.44
CA GLY A 57 -18.69 28.85 -0.22
C GLY A 57 -17.57 29.85 0.05
N ALA A 58 -17.53 30.97 -0.67
CA ALA A 58 -16.55 32.04 -0.49
C ALA A 58 -16.69 32.72 0.88
N PHE A 59 -17.93 33.04 1.27
CA PHE A 59 -18.25 33.59 2.59
C PHE A 59 -17.78 32.65 3.71
N LEU A 60 -18.16 31.37 3.64
CA LEU A 60 -17.79 30.37 4.63
C LEU A 60 -16.29 30.15 4.68
N THR A 61 -15.60 30.19 3.53
CA THR A 61 -14.15 30.09 3.42
C THR A 61 -13.44 31.20 4.17
N SER A 62 -13.82 32.45 3.92
CA SER A 62 -13.30 33.58 4.68
C SER A 62 -13.59 33.40 6.18
N PHE A 63 -14.84 33.07 6.53
CA PHE A 63 -15.24 32.88 7.93
C PHE A 63 -14.42 31.82 8.67
N TYR A 64 -14.28 30.59 8.14
CA TYR A 64 -13.60 29.52 8.86
C TYR A 64 -12.08 29.73 8.92
N MET A 65 -11.47 30.35 7.90
CA MET A 65 -10.03 30.63 7.88
C MET A 65 -9.66 31.73 8.88
N PHE A 66 -10.46 32.78 8.97
CA PHE A 66 -10.25 33.82 9.98
C PHE A 66 -10.59 33.31 11.38
N ARG A 67 -11.63 32.50 11.55
CA ARG A 67 -11.89 31.78 12.81
C ARG A 67 -10.66 30.99 13.26
N LEU A 68 -10.04 30.23 12.34
CA LEU A 68 -8.84 29.46 12.63
C LEU A 68 -7.68 30.38 13.06
N THR A 69 -7.49 31.49 12.35
CA THR A 69 -6.47 32.50 12.68
C THR A 69 -6.66 33.07 14.09
N TYR A 70 -7.88 33.46 14.46
CA TYR A 70 -8.18 34.01 15.78
C TYR A 70 -8.00 32.99 16.91
N LEU A 71 -8.44 31.74 16.71
CA LEU A 71 -8.33 30.69 17.72
C LEU A 71 -6.89 30.20 17.96
N THR A 72 -6.02 30.35 16.97
CA THR A 72 -4.64 29.83 17.02
C THR A 72 -3.65 30.90 17.48
N PHE A 73 -3.70 32.09 16.88
CA PHE A 73 -2.68 33.12 17.06
C PHE A 73 -3.09 34.24 18.02
N TYR A 74 -4.38 34.54 18.11
CA TYR A 74 -4.92 35.61 18.95
C TYR A 74 -5.55 35.07 20.24
N GLY A 75 -6.02 35.98 21.09
CA GLY A 75 -6.64 35.66 22.38
C GLY A 75 -5.67 35.14 23.43
N SER A 76 -6.21 34.73 24.57
CA SER A 76 -5.43 34.17 25.67
C SER A 76 -4.88 32.80 25.31
N SER A 77 -3.61 32.54 25.66
CA SER A 77 -3.01 31.22 25.49
C SER A 77 -3.77 30.18 26.32
N ARG A 78 -4.21 29.10 25.65
CA ARG A 78 -4.85 27.93 26.26
C ARG A 78 -3.90 26.73 26.33
N VAL A 79 -2.61 26.97 26.11
CA VAL A 79 -1.55 25.97 26.16
C VAL A 79 -1.12 25.76 27.61
N ASP A 80 -0.82 24.51 27.96
CA ASP A 80 -0.27 24.16 29.28
C ASP A 80 1.05 24.93 29.55
N PRO A 81 1.22 25.57 30.72
CA PRO A 81 2.43 26.30 31.07
C PRO A 81 3.73 25.50 30.86
N HIS A 82 3.71 24.20 31.12
CA HIS A 82 4.90 23.35 30.97
C HIS A 82 5.31 23.18 29.49
N VAL A 83 4.34 23.14 28.59
CA VAL A 83 4.56 23.04 27.13
C VAL A 83 4.88 24.40 26.52
N ALA A 84 4.41 25.48 27.13
CA ALA A 84 4.55 26.83 26.63
C ALA A 84 6.02 27.29 26.44
N HIS A 85 6.96 26.70 27.18
CA HIS A 85 8.40 26.96 27.10
C HIS A 85 9.10 26.26 25.92
N TYR A 86 8.51 25.19 25.37
CA TYR A 86 9.04 24.46 24.21
C TYR A 86 8.51 25.00 22.87
N ILE A 87 7.69 26.05 22.90
CA ILE A 87 7.18 26.66 21.67
C ILE A 87 8.28 27.55 21.10
N HIS A 88 8.89 27.08 20.02
CA HIS A 88 9.83 27.83 19.21
C HIS A 88 9.39 27.82 17.74
N GLU A 89 9.99 28.69 16.94
CA GLU A 89 9.78 28.66 15.50
C GLU A 89 10.25 27.35 14.86
N SER A 90 9.64 27.03 13.72
CA SER A 90 10.06 25.88 12.93
C SER A 90 11.45 26.10 12.35
N PRO A 91 12.27 25.04 12.18
CA PRO A 91 13.60 25.16 11.58
C PRO A 91 13.50 25.70 10.14
N SER A 92 14.58 26.32 9.67
CA SER A 92 14.64 26.97 8.35
C SER A 92 14.27 26.06 7.17
N VAL A 93 14.50 24.75 7.31
CA VAL A 93 14.14 23.74 6.31
C VAL A 93 12.62 23.68 6.05
N MET A 94 11.79 24.06 7.04
CA MET A 94 10.34 24.15 6.88
C MET A 94 9.86 25.59 6.58
N THR A 95 10.44 26.60 7.24
CA THR A 95 9.98 27.99 7.09
C THR A 95 10.34 28.61 5.74
N ILE A 96 11.49 28.25 5.15
CA ILE A 96 11.90 28.78 3.84
C ILE A 96 10.90 28.38 2.74
N PRO A 97 10.55 27.09 2.55
CA PRO A 97 9.51 26.72 1.58
C PRO A 97 8.18 27.46 1.79
N LEU A 98 7.75 27.61 3.05
CA LEU A 98 6.51 28.32 3.38
C LEU A 98 6.58 29.81 3.00
N MET A 99 7.69 30.49 3.26
CA MET A 99 7.89 31.88 2.86
C MET A 99 7.91 32.05 1.33
N VAL A 100 8.56 31.11 0.62
CA VAL A 100 8.55 31.11 -0.85
C VAL A 100 7.14 30.96 -1.38
N LEU A 101 6.36 30.00 -0.86
CA LEU A 101 4.96 29.81 -1.25
C LEU A 101 4.09 31.04 -0.95
N ALA A 102 4.29 31.69 0.20
CA ALA A 102 3.60 32.93 0.54
C ALA A 102 3.96 34.07 -0.43
N GLY A 103 5.24 34.17 -0.82
CA GLY A 103 5.70 35.11 -1.85
C GLY A 103 5.07 34.82 -3.22
N LEU A 104 4.99 33.55 -3.62
CA LEU A 104 4.33 33.15 -4.86
C LEU A 104 2.81 33.42 -4.82
N ALA A 105 2.15 33.30 -3.68
CA ALA A 105 0.73 33.67 -3.54
C ALA A 105 0.48 35.18 -3.68
N LEU A 106 1.46 36.01 -3.29
CA LEU A 106 1.43 37.47 -3.47
C LEU A 106 1.65 37.84 -4.94
N ILE A 107 2.70 37.27 -5.57
CA ILE A 107 3.10 37.61 -6.95
C ILE A 107 2.16 36.96 -7.97
N GLY A 108 1.70 35.73 -7.72
CA GLY A 108 0.85 34.97 -8.62
C GLY A 108 -0.46 35.67 -8.95
N GLY A 109 -0.97 36.53 -8.05
CA GLY A 109 -2.13 37.37 -8.36
C GLY A 109 -1.85 38.39 -9.46
N PHE A 110 -0.66 38.97 -9.50
CA PHE A 110 -0.28 39.92 -10.55
C PHE A 110 -0.06 39.25 -11.91
N LEU A 111 0.36 37.99 -11.94
CA LEU A 111 0.52 37.23 -13.18
C LEU A 111 -0.82 36.89 -13.86
N GLY A 112 -1.93 36.93 -13.11
CA GLY A 112 -3.29 36.77 -13.63
C GLY A 112 -3.91 38.07 -14.17
N VAL A 113 -3.20 39.20 -14.13
CA VAL A 113 -3.66 40.49 -14.65
C VAL A 113 -2.99 40.74 -16.00
N PRO A 114 -3.71 40.99 -17.11
CA PRO A 114 -5.16 41.28 -17.25
C PRO A 114 -6.06 40.02 -17.30
N PRO A 115 -7.32 40.10 -16.83
CA PRO A 115 -8.26 38.97 -16.74
C PRO A 115 -8.55 38.21 -18.04
N GLU A 116 -8.34 38.81 -19.21
CA GLU A 116 -8.60 38.15 -20.50
C GLU A 116 -7.32 37.99 -21.35
N HIS A 117 -6.24 38.67 -20.97
CA HIS A 117 -4.98 38.75 -21.74
C HIS A 117 -3.74 38.39 -20.91
N GLY A 118 -3.95 37.86 -19.70
CA GLY A 118 -2.88 37.42 -18.82
C GLY A 118 -2.09 36.28 -19.45
N TRP A 119 -0.82 36.18 -19.09
CA TRP A 119 0.07 35.13 -19.60
C TRP A 119 -0.49 33.71 -19.36
N PHE A 120 -1.21 33.51 -18.25
CA PHE A 120 -1.88 32.24 -17.95
C PHE A 120 -3.02 31.91 -18.91
N HIS A 121 -3.81 32.89 -19.36
CA HIS A 121 -4.86 32.64 -20.34
C HIS A 121 -4.29 32.26 -21.70
N GLY A 122 -3.25 32.95 -22.16
CA GLY A 122 -2.56 32.57 -23.40
C GLY A 122 -1.99 31.15 -23.35
N PHE A 123 -1.41 30.75 -22.21
CA PHE A 123 -0.90 29.39 -22.03
C PHE A 123 -2.01 28.33 -22.01
N LEU A 124 -3.16 28.62 -21.40
CA LEU A 124 -4.27 27.67 -21.27
C LEU A 124 -5.22 27.66 -22.48
N GLN A 125 -5.22 28.71 -23.30
CA GLN A 125 -6.10 28.88 -24.45
C GLN A 125 -5.94 27.75 -25.50
N GLU A 126 -4.71 27.25 -25.69
CA GLU A 126 -4.42 26.12 -26.58
C GLU A 126 -5.15 24.83 -26.16
N VAL A 127 -5.40 24.65 -24.86
CA VAL A 127 -6.11 23.48 -24.32
C VAL A 127 -7.60 23.76 -24.14
N ALA A 128 -7.98 25.01 -23.86
CA ALA A 128 -9.37 25.40 -23.57
C ALA A 128 -10.23 25.59 -24.83
N THR A 129 -9.66 26.06 -25.94
CA THR A 129 -10.41 26.34 -27.17
C THR A 129 -11.04 25.11 -27.84
N PRO A 130 -10.40 23.92 -27.87
CA PRO A 130 -11.04 22.70 -28.39
C PRO A 130 -12.21 22.20 -27.54
N LEU A 131 -12.34 22.67 -26.29
CA LEU A 131 -13.40 22.29 -25.34
C LEU A 131 -14.64 23.18 -25.43
N GLY A 132 -14.68 24.14 -26.36
CA GLY A 132 -15.83 25.03 -26.56
C GLY A 132 -15.91 26.18 -25.55
N ALA A 133 -14.79 26.57 -24.95
CA ALA A 133 -14.73 27.76 -24.10
C ALA A 133 -14.84 29.02 -24.97
N GLU A 134 -16.03 29.62 -25.04
CA GLU A 134 -16.23 30.93 -25.65
C GLU A 134 -15.80 32.03 -24.67
N ILE A 135 -14.73 32.76 -25.01
CA ILE A 135 -14.29 33.94 -24.26
C ILE A 135 -15.33 35.05 -24.48
N HIS A 136 -16.22 35.22 -23.51
CA HIS A 136 -17.12 36.36 -23.48
C HIS A 136 -16.38 37.55 -22.91
N GLU A 137 -16.15 38.59 -23.72
CA GLU A 137 -15.61 39.86 -23.21
C GLU A 137 -16.59 40.47 -22.21
N VAL A 138 -16.19 40.51 -20.94
CA VAL A 138 -17.02 41.10 -19.89
C VAL A 138 -16.76 42.59 -19.84
N GLY A 139 -17.80 43.40 -20.04
CA GLY A 139 -17.68 44.85 -19.92
C GLY A 139 -17.10 45.26 -18.57
N TRP A 140 -16.13 46.18 -18.58
CA TRP A 140 -15.41 46.63 -17.37
C TRP A 140 -16.31 46.98 -16.17
N GLY A 141 -17.48 47.58 -16.42
CA GLY A 141 -18.43 47.91 -15.35
C GLY A 141 -19.01 46.68 -14.64
N MET A 142 -19.29 45.61 -15.38
CA MET A 142 -19.76 44.35 -14.82
C MET A 142 -18.65 43.61 -14.08
N LEU A 143 -17.43 43.61 -14.62
CA LEU A 143 -16.25 43.03 -13.99
C LEU A 143 -15.96 43.68 -12.63
N PHE A 144 -15.86 45.02 -12.58
CA PHE A 144 -15.67 45.73 -11.31
C PHE A 144 -16.86 45.56 -10.35
N GLY A 145 -18.07 45.42 -10.87
CA GLY A 145 -19.27 45.12 -10.08
C GLY A 145 -19.16 43.77 -9.37
N LEU A 146 -18.81 42.72 -10.11
CA LEU A 146 -18.64 41.35 -9.58
C LEU A 146 -17.47 41.27 -8.60
N MET A 147 -16.34 41.89 -8.92
CA MET A 147 -15.18 42.02 -8.02
C MET A 147 -15.56 42.69 -6.68
N SER A 148 -16.38 43.74 -6.74
CA SER A 148 -16.85 44.45 -5.55
C SER A 148 -17.76 43.58 -4.70
N VAL A 149 -18.63 42.79 -5.32
CA VAL A 149 -19.49 41.82 -4.63
C VAL A 149 -18.66 40.71 -4.00
N ALA A 150 -17.70 40.14 -4.72
CA ALA A 150 -16.79 39.11 -4.22
C ALA A 150 -15.99 39.62 -3.00
N MET A 151 -15.47 40.86 -3.07
CA MET A 151 -14.83 41.52 -1.94
C MET A 151 -15.78 41.66 -0.75
N ALA A 152 -17.00 42.15 -0.97
CA ALA A 152 -17.98 42.34 0.10
C ALA A 152 -18.32 41.02 0.80
N ILE A 153 -18.42 39.91 0.05
CA ILE A 153 -18.62 38.56 0.58
C ILE A 153 -17.42 38.13 1.44
N ALA A 154 -16.20 38.30 0.95
CA ALA A 154 -14.98 37.96 1.68
C ALA A 154 -14.84 38.77 2.99
N LEU A 155 -15.06 40.09 2.92
CA LEU A 155 -15.05 40.99 4.08
C LEU A 155 -16.19 40.69 5.05
N GLY A 156 -17.36 40.28 4.57
CA GLY A 156 -18.47 39.84 5.41
C GLY A 156 -18.11 38.60 6.22
N GLY A 157 -17.48 37.60 5.61
CA GLY A 157 -17.02 36.40 6.30
C GLY A 157 -15.95 36.70 7.35
N TRP A 158 -14.99 37.56 7.00
CA TRP A 158 -13.97 38.05 7.92
C TRP A 158 -14.57 38.84 9.08
N GLY A 159 -15.46 39.78 8.79
CA GLY A 159 -16.11 40.65 9.77
C GLY A 159 -16.94 39.85 10.77
N LEU A 160 -17.69 38.85 10.30
CA LEU A 160 -18.43 37.94 11.19
C LEU A 160 -17.48 37.12 12.07
N ALA A 161 -16.38 36.59 11.51
CA ALA A 161 -15.39 35.87 12.28
C ALA A 161 -14.69 36.76 13.32
N HIS A 162 -14.32 37.99 12.94
CA HIS A 162 -13.71 38.97 13.83
C HIS A 162 -14.65 39.31 15.00
N TYR A 163 -15.92 39.56 14.70
CA TYR A 163 -16.92 39.85 15.72
C TYR A 163 -17.13 38.65 16.68
N MET A 164 -17.24 37.44 16.14
CA MET A 164 -17.46 36.21 16.93
C MET A 164 -16.26 35.79 17.79
N TYR A 165 -15.04 35.94 17.28
CA TYR A 165 -13.86 35.34 17.90
C TYR A 165 -12.89 36.33 18.53
N ALA A 166 -12.90 37.60 18.11
CA ALA A 166 -12.07 38.65 18.71
C ALA A 166 -12.87 39.55 19.67
N ILE A 167 -14.07 39.98 19.28
CA ILE A 167 -14.88 40.94 20.08
C ILE A 167 -15.74 40.22 21.13
N ARG A 168 -16.53 39.21 20.72
CA ARG A 168 -17.43 38.49 21.63
C ARG A 168 -17.27 36.96 21.55
N PRO A 169 -16.18 36.40 22.12
CA PRO A 169 -15.88 34.96 22.05
C PRO A 169 -16.98 34.02 22.58
N GLN A 170 -17.83 34.50 23.49
CA GLN A 170 -18.95 33.71 24.06
C GLN A 170 -20.04 33.42 23.03
N MET A 171 -20.19 34.25 21.99
CA MET A 171 -21.26 34.13 21.00
C MET A 171 -21.19 32.82 20.20
N ALA A 172 -20.00 32.29 19.95
CA ALA A 172 -19.84 31.00 19.28
C ALA A 172 -20.47 29.86 20.09
N ASN A 173 -20.31 29.87 21.42
CA ASN A 173 -20.90 28.87 22.31
C ASN A 173 -22.42 29.06 22.43
N GLU A 174 -22.89 30.32 22.48
CA GLU A 174 -24.33 30.64 22.48
C GLU A 174 -25.02 30.10 21.22
N TRP A 175 -24.40 30.28 20.04
CA TRP A 175 -24.96 29.78 18.77
C TRP A 175 -24.96 28.26 18.69
N ALA A 176 -23.91 27.61 19.17
CA ALA A 176 -23.87 26.14 19.28
C ALA A 176 -24.99 25.62 20.20
N ALA A 177 -25.29 26.33 21.30
CA ALA A 177 -26.35 25.96 22.24
C ALA A 177 -27.77 26.16 21.68
N LYS A 178 -27.97 27.09 20.73
CA LYS A 178 -29.29 27.34 20.10
C LYS A 178 -29.77 26.19 19.21
N SER A 179 -28.84 25.46 18.58
CA SER A 179 -29.18 24.36 17.68
C SER A 179 -28.19 23.21 17.85
N PRO A 180 -28.28 22.49 19.00
CA PRO A 180 -27.32 21.46 19.35
C PRO A 180 -27.28 20.34 18.30
N GLN A 181 -28.43 19.95 17.73
CA GLN A 181 -28.51 18.90 16.70
C GLN A 181 -27.77 19.26 15.41
N VAL A 182 -27.93 20.50 14.93
CA VAL A 182 -27.22 20.99 13.73
C VAL A 182 -25.73 21.06 14.03
N TYR A 183 -25.36 21.61 15.19
CA TYR A 183 -23.97 21.69 15.62
C TYR A 183 -23.32 20.31 15.73
N THR A 184 -23.98 19.32 16.36
CA THR A 184 -23.45 17.96 16.50
C THR A 184 -23.33 17.25 15.16
N THR A 185 -24.28 17.46 14.24
CA THR A 185 -24.22 16.89 12.89
C THR A 185 -23.01 17.42 12.11
N LEU A 186 -22.79 18.74 12.14
CA LEU A 186 -21.63 19.37 11.51
C LEU A 186 -20.31 18.99 12.20
N LEU A 187 -20.32 18.87 13.53
CA LEU A 187 -19.17 18.46 14.33
C LEU A 187 -18.73 17.04 13.99
N ASN A 188 -19.69 16.13 13.78
CA ASN A 188 -19.44 14.76 13.35
C ASN A 188 -19.37 14.63 11.82
N LYS A 189 -19.06 15.71 11.10
CA LYS A 189 -18.84 15.72 9.63
C LYS A 189 -19.97 15.04 8.84
N TYR A 190 -21.22 15.27 9.23
CA TYR A 190 -22.42 14.64 8.64
C TYR A 190 -22.49 13.11 8.80
N TYR A 191 -21.74 12.54 9.74
CA TYR A 191 -21.63 11.10 9.99
C TYR A 191 -21.14 10.28 8.78
N VAL A 192 -20.49 10.94 7.81
CA VAL A 192 -20.00 10.28 6.58
C VAL A 192 -18.89 9.28 6.92
N ASP A 193 -17.99 9.64 7.84
CA ASP A 193 -16.90 8.78 8.27
C ASP A 193 -17.46 7.51 8.95
N GLU A 194 -18.44 7.64 9.83
CA GLU A 194 -19.08 6.53 10.55
C GLU A 194 -19.88 5.62 9.61
N ILE A 195 -20.59 6.21 8.64
CA ILE A 195 -21.31 5.45 7.60
C ILE A 195 -20.31 4.68 6.73
N PHE A 196 -19.20 5.32 6.33
CA PHE A 196 -18.16 4.67 5.53
C PHE A 196 -17.47 3.54 6.30
N ASP A 197 -17.18 3.78 7.58
CA ASP A 197 -16.59 2.78 8.47
C ASP A 197 -17.53 1.58 8.63
N PHE A 198 -18.83 1.83 8.83
CA PHE A 198 -19.83 0.78 8.99
C PHE A 198 -20.11 0.01 7.70
N LEU A 199 -20.24 0.70 6.56
CA LEU A 199 -20.64 0.09 5.29
C LEU A 199 -19.48 -0.57 4.55
N ILE A 200 -18.27 -0.02 4.66
CA ILE A 200 -17.12 -0.45 3.86
C ILE A 200 -16.05 -1.06 4.76
N VAL A 201 -15.57 -0.33 5.77
CA VAL A 201 -14.37 -0.72 6.51
C VAL A 201 -14.61 -1.95 7.39
N GLU A 202 -15.66 -1.97 8.20
CA GLU A 202 -15.97 -3.09 9.11
C GLU A 202 -16.27 -4.40 8.36
N PRO A 203 -17.08 -4.43 7.28
CA PRO A 203 -17.25 -5.61 6.46
C PRO A 203 -15.93 -6.09 5.83
N CYS A 204 -15.10 -5.18 5.31
CA CYS A 204 -13.79 -5.54 4.76
C CYS A 204 -12.86 -6.14 5.82
N LYS A 205 -12.82 -5.61 7.05
CA LYS A 205 -12.06 -6.20 8.16
C LYS A 205 -12.55 -7.61 8.49
N LYS A 206 -13.87 -7.82 8.59
CA LYS A 206 -14.46 -9.14 8.87
C LYS A 206 -14.16 -10.15 7.78
N LEU A 207 -14.21 -9.73 6.52
CA LEU A 207 -13.75 -10.56 5.39
C LEU A 207 -12.27 -10.89 5.52
N GLY A 208 -11.41 -9.93 5.89
CA GLY A 208 -9.99 -10.17 6.14
C GLY A 208 -9.74 -11.24 7.21
N VAL A 209 -10.50 -11.20 8.31
CA VAL A 209 -10.43 -12.24 9.37
C VAL A 209 -10.89 -13.60 8.85
N LEU A 210 -11.92 -13.65 8.00
CA LEU A 210 -12.36 -14.89 7.36
C LEU A 210 -11.28 -15.47 6.45
N TRP A 211 -10.56 -14.63 5.71
CA TRP A 211 -9.44 -15.04 4.86
C TRP A 211 -8.24 -15.55 5.68
N ASP A 212 -7.87 -14.88 6.77
CA ASP A 212 -6.81 -15.36 7.68
C ASP A 212 -7.19 -16.71 8.32
N TRP A 213 -8.45 -16.89 8.69
CA TRP A 213 -8.94 -18.17 9.17
C TRP A 213 -8.84 -19.27 8.10
N PHE A 214 -9.23 -18.97 6.86
CA PHE A 214 -9.13 -19.90 5.74
C PHE A 214 -7.68 -20.33 5.49
N ASP A 215 -6.76 -19.39 5.47
CA ASP A 215 -5.33 -19.64 5.28
C ASP A 215 -4.77 -20.57 6.36
N ARG A 216 -4.94 -20.21 7.64
CA ARG A 216 -4.40 -20.97 8.78
C ARG A 216 -5.05 -22.34 8.99
N GLN A 217 -6.34 -22.47 8.69
CA GLN A 217 -7.05 -23.72 8.97
C GLN A 217 -7.08 -24.67 7.78
N ILE A 218 -7.14 -24.16 6.56
CA ILE A 218 -7.27 -24.99 5.36
C ILE A 218 -5.92 -25.10 4.68
N LEU A 219 -5.29 -23.98 4.30
CA LEU A 219 -4.06 -24.01 3.53
C LEU A 219 -2.88 -24.57 4.33
N ASP A 220 -2.64 -24.06 5.54
CA ASP A 220 -1.55 -24.56 6.39
C ASP A 220 -1.70 -26.05 6.72
N ARG A 221 -2.91 -26.49 7.08
CA ARG A 221 -3.16 -27.90 7.39
C ARG A 221 -3.01 -28.79 6.17
N PHE A 222 -3.41 -28.31 5.00
CA PHE A 222 -3.22 -29.02 3.75
C PHE A 222 -1.73 -29.21 3.44
N VAL A 223 -0.93 -28.16 3.55
CA VAL A 223 0.53 -28.22 3.35
C VAL A 223 1.19 -29.18 4.34
N VAL A 224 0.86 -29.07 5.64
CA VAL A 224 1.38 -29.99 6.67
C VAL A 224 0.92 -31.43 6.39
N GLY A 225 -0.30 -31.62 5.87
CA GLY A 225 -0.82 -32.92 5.45
C GLY A 225 0.01 -33.56 4.34
N ILE A 226 0.39 -32.79 3.32
CA ILE A 226 1.28 -33.24 2.24
C ILE A 226 2.66 -33.63 2.80
N GLY A 227 3.21 -32.82 3.71
CA GLY A 227 4.47 -33.12 4.38
C GLY A 227 4.44 -34.47 5.12
N ARG A 228 3.42 -34.68 5.95
CA ARG A 228 3.22 -35.97 6.66
C ARG A 228 3.04 -37.14 5.70
N GLY A 229 2.31 -36.95 4.59
CA GLY A 229 2.16 -37.98 3.57
C GLY A 229 3.50 -38.37 2.92
N THR A 230 4.36 -37.39 2.68
CA THR A 230 5.72 -37.61 2.16
C THR A 230 6.58 -38.36 3.17
N ASP A 231 6.54 -37.97 4.45
CA ASP A 231 7.30 -38.65 5.51
C ASP A 231 6.86 -40.12 5.70
N ILE A 232 5.55 -40.38 5.65
CA ILE A 232 5.01 -41.75 5.70
C ILE A 232 5.52 -42.57 4.51
N SER A 233 5.51 -41.98 3.32
CA SER A 233 5.98 -42.64 2.09
C SER A 233 7.48 -42.95 2.17
N ALA A 234 8.28 -42.00 2.64
CA ALA A 234 9.71 -42.19 2.87
C ALA A 234 9.99 -43.28 3.92
N GLY A 235 9.21 -43.29 5.01
CA GLY A 235 9.27 -44.33 6.03
C GLY A 235 8.94 -45.72 5.47
N ALA A 236 7.91 -45.83 4.63
CA ALA A 236 7.54 -47.08 3.96
C ALA A 236 8.65 -47.57 3.03
N ILE A 237 9.23 -46.68 2.21
CA ILE A 237 10.37 -47.01 1.35
C ILE A 237 11.55 -47.51 2.18
N THR A 238 11.90 -46.79 3.25
CA THR A 238 13.01 -47.16 4.15
C THR A 238 12.75 -48.50 4.82
N TRP A 239 11.51 -48.80 5.20
CA TRP A 239 11.12 -50.09 5.75
C TRP A 239 11.31 -51.21 4.73
N VAL A 240 10.85 -51.03 3.49
CA VAL A 240 11.03 -52.01 2.41
C VAL A 240 12.52 -52.24 2.15
N GLU A 241 13.31 -51.18 2.07
CA GLU A 241 14.75 -51.27 1.90
C GLU A 241 15.40 -52.09 3.03
N LYS A 242 15.06 -51.79 4.28
CA LYS A 242 15.68 -52.43 5.43
C LYS A 242 15.28 -53.89 5.61
N TYR A 243 13.98 -54.19 5.49
CA TYR A 243 13.44 -55.50 5.85
C TYR A 243 13.33 -56.45 4.67
N VAL A 244 13.17 -55.95 3.44
CA VAL A 244 13.07 -56.79 2.26
C VAL A 244 14.42 -56.86 1.56
N ILE A 245 14.97 -55.70 1.19
CA ILE A 245 16.18 -55.65 0.35
C ILE A 245 17.41 -56.09 1.14
N TYR A 246 17.73 -55.45 2.28
CA TYR A 246 18.90 -55.84 3.07
C TYR A 246 18.78 -57.22 3.69
N ALA A 247 17.58 -57.65 4.12
CA ALA A 247 17.39 -59.01 4.62
C ALA A 247 17.68 -60.05 3.52
N GLY A 248 17.13 -59.84 2.31
CA GLY A 248 17.40 -60.69 1.16
C GLY A 248 18.88 -60.73 0.78
N LEU A 249 19.52 -59.56 0.70
CA LEU A 249 20.96 -59.45 0.44
C LEU A 249 21.80 -60.16 1.51
N ASN A 250 21.44 -60.02 2.80
CA ASN A 250 22.13 -60.69 3.89
C ASN A 250 22.00 -62.21 3.79
N VAL A 251 20.83 -62.73 3.43
CA VAL A 251 20.62 -64.18 3.19
C VAL A 251 21.51 -64.67 2.06
N VAL A 252 21.55 -63.96 0.93
CA VAL A 252 22.42 -64.29 -0.20
C VAL A 252 23.89 -64.22 0.23
N GLY A 253 24.28 -63.18 0.95
CA GLY A 253 25.65 -62.98 1.46
C GLY A 253 26.08 -64.11 2.40
N TYR A 254 25.24 -64.48 3.37
CA TYR A 254 25.51 -65.60 4.28
C TYR A 254 25.61 -66.92 3.53
N SER A 255 24.71 -67.16 2.57
CA SER A 255 24.73 -68.37 1.74
C SER A 255 26.03 -68.48 0.96
N ASN A 256 26.48 -67.37 0.35
CA ASN A 256 27.75 -67.32 -0.36
C ASN A 256 28.95 -67.57 0.58
N HIS A 257 28.94 -66.98 1.78
CA HIS A 257 30.01 -67.21 2.76
C HIS A 257 30.06 -68.66 3.24
N LEU A 258 28.90 -69.30 3.48
CA LEU A 258 28.80 -70.72 3.84
C LEU A 258 29.32 -71.64 2.72
N LEU A 259 28.98 -71.33 1.47
CA LEU A 259 29.50 -72.04 0.29
C LEU A 259 31.02 -71.89 0.18
N SER A 260 31.54 -70.67 0.31
CA SER A 260 32.98 -70.40 0.29
C SER A 260 33.71 -71.13 1.42
N TRP A 261 33.16 -71.16 2.63
CA TRP A 261 33.74 -71.89 3.75
C TRP A 261 33.83 -73.40 3.47
N SER A 262 32.79 -73.97 2.88
CA SER A 262 32.77 -75.37 2.44
C SER A 262 33.81 -75.63 1.35
N TRP A 263 33.94 -74.72 0.39
CA TRP A 263 34.94 -74.82 -0.69
C TRP A 263 36.38 -74.71 -0.18
N ARG A 264 36.62 -73.85 0.81
CA ARG A 264 37.94 -73.68 1.42
C ARG A 264 38.43 -74.94 2.11
N LYS A 265 37.53 -75.76 2.68
CA LYS A 265 37.88 -77.05 3.27
C LYS A 265 38.40 -78.09 2.26
N LEU A 266 38.06 -77.95 0.97
CA LEU A 266 38.58 -78.81 -0.09
C LEU A 266 40.08 -78.56 -0.36
N GLN A 267 40.57 -77.35 -0.05
CA GLN A 267 41.99 -77.00 -0.17
C GLN A 267 42.72 -77.30 1.15
N SER A 268 43.15 -78.54 1.33
CA SER A 268 43.78 -79.02 2.57
C SER A 268 45.27 -78.68 2.71
N GLY A 269 45.89 -78.09 1.68
CA GLY A 269 47.31 -77.72 1.66
C GLY A 269 48.30 -78.89 1.53
N MET A 270 47.82 -80.13 1.58
CA MET A 270 48.65 -81.34 1.42
C MET A 270 48.70 -81.78 -0.03
N VAL A 271 49.91 -81.93 -0.59
CA VAL A 271 50.15 -82.23 -2.01
C VAL A 271 49.46 -83.53 -2.47
N HIS A 272 49.39 -84.55 -1.61
CA HIS A 272 48.80 -85.85 -1.96
C HIS A 272 47.27 -85.78 -2.21
N HIS A 273 46.54 -84.87 -1.54
CA HIS A 273 45.10 -84.69 -1.81
C HIS A 273 44.86 -84.08 -3.20
N TYR A 274 45.70 -83.13 -3.61
CA TYR A 274 45.61 -82.55 -4.96
C TYR A 274 45.95 -83.59 -6.05
N ALA A 275 46.97 -84.41 -5.83
CA ALA A 275 47.32 -85.50 -6.75
C ALA A 275 46.16 -86.50 -6.91
N ALA A 276 45.50 -86.89 -5.81
CA ALA A 276 44.34 -87.77 -5.85
C ALA A 276 43.17 -87.16 -6.64
N ILE A 277 42.86 -85.88 -6.42
CA ILE A 277 41.81 -85.16 -7.17
C ILE A 277 42.15 -85.11 -8.67
N ILE A 278 43.41 -84.85 -9.03
CA ILE A 278 43.84 -84.81 -10.44
C ILE A 278 43.68 -86.18 -11.09
N VAL A 279 44.09 -87.26 -10.43
CA VAL A 279 43.98 -88.63 -10.98
C VAL A 279 42.52 -89.04 -11.15
N ILE A 280 41.67 -88.79 -10.13
CA ILE A 280 40.23 -89.05 -10.21
C ILE A 280 39.59 -88.20 -11.31
N GLY A 281 39.97 -86.92 -11.40
CA GLY A 281 39.50 -86.00 -12.45
C GLY A 281 39.91 -86.45 -13.84
N LEU A 282 41.15 -86.92 -14.02
CA LEU A 282 41.64 -87.45 -15.29
C LEU A 282 40.91 -88.73 -15.68
N ALA A 283 40.69 -89.64 -14.73
CA ALA A 283 39.93 -90.87 -14.94
C ALA A 283 38.48 -90.59 -15.32
N LEU A 284 37.81 -89.66 -14.63
CA LEU A 284 36.46 -89.22 -14.95
C LEU A 284 36.38 -88.53 -16.31
N LEU A 285 37.36 -87.70 -16.66
CA LEU A 285 37.40 -87.01 -17.94
C LEU A 285 37.65 -88.00 -19.09
N ILE A 286 38.57 -88.94 -18.91
CA ILE A 286 38.77 -90.04 -19.88
C ILE A 286 37.50 -90.86 -20.00
N HIS A 287 36.82 -91.18 -18.90
CA HIS A 287 35.55 -91.92 -18.94
C HIS A 287 34.46 -91.13 -19.67
N LEU A 288 34.29 -89.83 -19.39
CA LEU A 288 33.35 -88.95 -20.08
C LEU A 288 33.68 -88.83 -21.57
N VAL A 289 34.95 -88.68 -21.93
CA VAL A 289 35.39 -88.62 -23.32
C VAL A 289 35.17 -89.96 -24.01
N LEU A 290 35.43 -91.09 -23.36
CA LEU A 290 35.15 -92.42 -23.91
C LEU A 290 33.65 -92.66 -24.08
N VAL A 291 32.82 -92.28 -23.10
CA VAL A 291 31.36 -92.35 -23.22
C VAL A 291 30.86 -91.43 -24.33
N TRP A 292 31.44 -90.24 -24.47
CA TRP A 292 31.15 -89.32 -25.56
C TRP A 292 31.60 -89.87 -26.92
N PHE A 293 32.79 -90.48 -27.02
CA PHE A 293 33.31 -91.10 -28.24
C PHE A 293 32.56 -92.37 -28.64
N VAL A 294 32.20 -93.21 -27.68
CA VAL A 294 31.37 -94.41 -27.90
C VAL A 294 29.95 -93.99 -28.25
N GLY A 295 29.42 -92.94 -27.63
CA GLY A 295 28.12 -92.35 -27.97
C GLY A 295 28.11 -91.70 -29.35
N SER A 296 29.19 -91.01 -29.75
CA SER A 296 29.32 -90.39 -31.07
C SER A 296 29.58 -91.42 -32.17
N SER A 297 30.36 -92.46 -31.91
CA SER A 297 30.58 -93.56 -32.86
C SER A 297 29.39 -94.54 -32.94
N ALA A 298 28.55 -94.63 -31.90
CA ALA A 298 27.24 -95.28 -32.00
C ALA A 298 26.22 -94.43 -32.79
N ALA A 299 26.35 -93.10 -32.77
CA ALA A 299 25.54 -92.19 -33.60
C ALA A 299 26.01 -92.15 -35.08
N ASP A 300 27.29 -92.38 -35.38
CA ASP A 300 27.77 -92.52 -36.76
C ASP A 300 27.46 -93.90 -37.37
N ARG A 301 27.45 -94.98 -36.55
CA ARG A 301 27.05 -96.33 -37.01
C ARG A 301 25.55 -96.51 -37.22
N SER A 302 24.72 -95.55 -36.81
CA SER A 302 23.29 -95.55 -37.14
C SER A 302 22.98 -94.85 -38.47
N PHE A 303 23.96 -94.23 -39.14
CA PHE A 303 23.78 -93.56 -40.44
C PHE A 303 24.78 -93.96 -41.55
N GLY A 304 25.73 -94.87 -41.31
CA GLY A 304 26.72 -95.31 -42.30
C GLY A 304 26.56 -96.78 -42.71
N TYR A 305 26.13 -96.98 -43.95
CA TYR A 305 26.04 -98.24 -44.71
C TYR A 305 27.35 -99.05 -44.76
#